data_AF-A0A973MED1-F1
#
_entry.id   AF-A0A973MED1-F1
#
_cell.length_a   1.000
_cell.length_b   1.000
_cell.length_c   1.000
_cell.angle_alpha   90.00
_cell.angle_beta   90.00
_cell.angle_gamma   90.00
#
_symmetry.space_group_name_H-M   'P 1'
#
loop_
_entity.id
_entity.type
_entity.pdbx_description
1 polymer ?
#
loop_
_entity_poly.entity_id
_entity_poly.type
_entity_poly.pdbx_seq_one_letter_code
_entity_poly.pdbx_strand_id
1 'polypeptide(L)'
;MSENLAVIADVLDRAADHIDKFGWMQGDLWDLRADARLLPSQCPVCAFGSLNMALHGTPRFPELRPGDLSSHDVADYVERRLGGVELADWNDDPHRTQAEVTALFRETASQLRGGAR
;
A
#
# COMPACT_ATOMS: atom_id res chain seq x y z
N MET A 1 7.11 -18.07 9.92
CA MET A 1 7.45 -16.65 10.13
C MET A 1 8.09 -16.02 8.89
N SER A 2 9.11 -16.64 8.28
CA SER A 2 9.76 -16.10 7.06
C SER A 2 8.86 -16.05 5.82
N GLU A 3 7.99 -17.03 5.60
CA GLU A 3 7.06 -17.03 4.44
C GLU A 3 6.13 -15.81 4.43
N ASN A 4 5.62 -15.39 5.58
CA ASN A 4 4.75 -14.21 5.66
C ASN A 4 5.49 -12.91 5.32
N LEU A 5 6.79 -12.80 5.66
CA LEU A 5 7.58 -11.61 5.34
C LEU A 5 7.84 -11.47 3.83
N ALA A 6 8.06 -12.59 3.13
CA ALA A 6 8.23 -12.59 1.69
C ALA A 6 6.94 -12.16 0.97
N VAL A 7 5.78 -12.64 1.44
CA VAL A 7 4.46 -12.23 0.92
C VAL A 7 4.23 -10.73 1.14
N ILE A 8 4.50 -10.22 2.34
CA ILE A 8 4.32 -8.80 2.66
C ILE A 8 5.24 -7.92 1.79
N ALA A 9 6.50 -8.35 1.58
CA ALA A 9 7.41 -7.65 0.70
C ALA A 9 6.92 -7.61 -0.76
N ASP A 10 6.35 -8.71 -1.26
CA ASP A 10 5.74 -8.75 -2.61
C ASP A 10 4.54 -7.80 -2.72
N VAL A 11 3.68 -7.76 -1.70
CA VAL A 11 2.53 -6.84 -1.65
C VAL A 11 2.98 -5.38 -1.71
N LEU A 12 4.02 -5.01 -0.95
CA LEU A 12 4.55 -3.65 -0.94
C LEU A 12 5.12 -3.22 -2.30
N ASP A 13 5.86 -4.10 -2.98
CA ASP A 13 6.37 -3.81 -4.33
C ASP A 13 5.22 -3.64 -5.32
N ARG A 14 4.24 -4.54 -5.30
CA ARG A 14 3.06 -4.45 -6.17
C ARG A 14 2.23 -3.19 -5.90
N ALA A 15 2.13 -2.77 -4.65
CA ALA A 15 1.45 -1.54 -4.28
C ALA A 15 2.20 -0.31 -4.85
N ALA A 16 3.53 -0.29 -4.74
CA ALA A 16 4.36 0.74 -5.34
C ALA A 16 4.21 0.77 -6.88
N ASP A 17 4.21 -0.40 -7.51
CA ASP A 17 4.04 -0.53 -8.97
C ASP A 17 2.65 -0.07 -9.43
N HIS A 18 1.59 -0.31 -8.65
CA HIS A 18 0.25 0.21 -8.94
C HIS A 18 0.25 1.74 -8.91
N ILE A 19 0.83 2.34 -7.87
CA ILE A 19 0.93 3.79 -7.74
C ILE A 19 1.74 4.39 -8.90
N ASP A 20 2.90 3.82 -9.22
CA ASP A 20 3.75 4.31 -10.33
C ASP A 20 3.03 4.24 -11.68
N LYS A 21 2.17 3.24 -11.88
CA LYS A 21 1.47 3.01 -13.13
C LYS A 21 0.18 3.84 -13.27
N PHE A 22 -0.62 3.94 -12.22
CA PHE A 22 -1.98 4.48 -12.30
C PHE A 22 -2.17 5.79 -11.53
N GLY A 23 -1.17 6.20 -10.74
CA GLY A 23 -1.14 7.45 -10.02
C GLY A 23 -1.35 7.30 -8.52
N TRP A 24 -0.89 8.32 -7.80
CA TRP A 24 -1.05 8.50 -6.37
C TRP A 24 -2.06 9.60 -6.07
N MET A 25 -2.76 9.47 -4.95
CA MET A 25 -3.57 10.54 -4.37
C MET A 25 -3.50 10.55 -2.85
N GLN A 26 -3.96 11.65 -2.27
CA GLN A 26 -4.18 11.80 -0.82
C GLN A 26 -5.67 11.73 -0.50
N GLY A 27 -5.99 11.24 0.69
CA GLY A 27 -7.33 11.04 1.18
C GLY A 27 -7.82 9.61 1.00
N ASP A 28 -9.09 9.48 0.62
CA ASP A 28 -9.83 8.24 0.79
C ASP A 28 -9.56 7.23 -0.33
N LEU A 29 -8.81 6.17 -0.02
CA LEU A 29 -8.54 4.92 -0.76
C LEU A 29 -8.32 5.03 -2.28
N TRP A 30 -9.31 5.51 -3.04
CA TRP A 30 -9.21 5.81 -4.46
C TRP A 30 -9.99 7.06 -4.84
N ASP A 31 -9.63 7.65 -5.99
CA ASP A 31 -10.31 8.85 -6.44
C ASP A 31 -11.71 8.50 -6.98
N LEU A 32 -12.74 8.73 -6.16
CA LEU A 32 -14.15 8.58 -6.54
C LEU A 32 -14.58 9.50 -7.69
N ARG A 33 -13.79 10.54 -7.99
CA ARG A 33 -14.02 11.48 -9.09
C ARG A 33 -13.20 11.12 -10.33
N ALA A 34 -12.32 10.11 -10.24
CA ALA A 34 -11.61 9.60 -11.39
C ALA A 34 -12.61 9.16 -12.46
N ASP A 35 -12.27 9.46 -13.72
CA ASP A 35 -13.11 9.25 -14.90
C ASP A 35 -13.93 7.96 -14.79
N ALA A 36 -15.26 8.04 -14.92
CA ALA A 36 -16.17 6.91 -14.84
C ALA A 36 -15.86 5.78 -15.84
N ARG A 37 -14.94 6.02 -16.79
CA ARG A 37 -14.40 5.05 -17.74
C ARG A 37 -13.23 4.23 -17.20
N LEU A 38 -12.60 4.61 -16.09
CA LEU A 38 -11.54 3.84 -15.47
C LEU A 38 -12.12 2.67 -14.69
N LEU A 39 -11.54 1.49 -14.89
CA LEU A 39 -11.82 0.35 -14.03
C LEU A 39 -11.34 0.67 -12.60
N PRO A 40 -11.99 0.15 -11.55
CA PRO A 40 -11.49 0.31 -10.17
C PRO A 40 -10.04 -0.13 -10.00
N SER A 41 -9.54 -1.04 -10.84
CA SER A 41 -8.15 -1.50 -10.85
C SER A 41 -7.17 -0.58 -11.59
N GLN A 42 -7.62 0.54 -12.14
CA GLN A 42 -6.82 1.48 -12.93
C GLN A 42 -6.97 2.92 -12.42
N CYS A 43 -7.46 3.09 -11.21
CA CYS A 43 -7.63 4.41 -10.59
C CYS A 43 -6.37 4.81 -9.79
N PRO A 44 -6.10 6.12 -9.67
CA PRO A 44 -5.20 6.64 -8.66
C PRO A 44 -5.71 6.27 -7.26
N VAL A 45 -4.77 5.92 -6.38
CA VAL A 45 -5.05 5.44 -5.03
C VAL A 45 -4.14 6.09 -4.00
N CYS A 46 -4.58 6.13 -2.75
CA CYS A 46 -3.71 6.47 -1.63
C CYS A 46 -2.82 5.29 -1.23
N ALA A 47 -1.93 5.49 -0.26
CA ALA A 47 -1.08 4.42 0.28
C ALA A 47 -1.90 3.17 0.68
N PHE A 48 -2.97 3.32 1.47
CA PHE A 48 -3.81 2.18 1.88
C PHE A 48 -4.57 1.54 0.71
N GLY A 49 -5.14 2.35 -0.19
CA GLY A 49 -5.84 1.84 -1.36
C GLY A 49 -4.92 1.01 -2.27
N SER A 50 -3.64 1.37 -2.37
CA SER A 50 -2.66 0.58 -3.12
C SER A 50 -2.34 -0.77 -2.47
N LEU A 51 -2.37 -0.87 -1.13
CA LEU A 51 -2.23 -2.13 -0.42
C LEU A 51 -3.44 -3.05 -0.71
N ASN A 52 -4.65 -2.50 -0.68
CA ASN A 52 -5.86 -3.24 -1.05
C ASN A 52 -5.82 -3.70 -2.51
N MET A 53 -5.35 -2.83 -3.42
CA MET A 53 -5.15 -3.20 -4.82
C MET A 53 -4.15 -4.36 -4.96
N ALA A 54 -3.03 -4.31 -4.25
CA ALA A 54 -2.03 -5.35 -4.27
C ALA A 54 -2.52 -6.67 -3.67
N LEU A 55 -3.32 -6.64 -2.60
CA LEU A 55 -3.83 -7.86 -1.95
C LEU A 55 -5.04 -8.46 -2.67
N HIS A 56 -5.95 -7.62 -3.15
CA HIS A 56 -7.32 -8.01 -3.48
C HIS A 56 -7.79 -7.57 -4.86
N GLY A 57 -6.98 -6.78 -5.59
CA GLY A 57 -7.32 -6.28 -6.92
C GLY A 57 -8.44 -5.23 -6.93
N THR A 58 -8.76 -4.67 -5.76
CA THR A 58 -9.76 -3.61 -5.55
C THR A 58 -9.21 -2.62 -4.53
N PRO A 59 -9.47 -1.30 -4.65
CA PRO A 59 -8.99 -0.35 -3.66
C PRO A 59 -9.84 -0.36 -2.37
N ARG A 60 -11.00 -1.04 -2.40
CA ARG A 60 -11.91 -1.18 -1.26
C ARG A 60 -11.41 -2.22 -0.27
N PHE A 61 -11.72 -2.02 1.01
CA PHE A 61 -11.58 -3.07 2.01
C PHE A 61 -12.53 -4.23 1.68
N PRO A 62 -12.01 -5.46 1.49
CA PRO A 62 -12.84 -6.64 1.30
C PRO A 62 -13.37 -7.17 2.63
N GLU A 63 -14.32 -8.09 2.56
CA GLU A 63 -14.61 -8.99 3.67
C GLU A 63 -13.49 -10.03 3.79
N LEU A 64 -12.78 -10.02 4.91
CA LEU A 64 -11.66 -10.94 5.17
C LEU A 64 -12.14 -12.17 5.95
N ARG A 65 -11.53 -13.34 5.68
CA ARG A 65 -11.71 -14.55 6.49
C ARG A 65 -10.61 -14.66 7.55
N PRO A 66 -10.82 -15.43 8.63
CA PRO A 66 -9.77 -15.67 9.61
C PRO A 66 -8.49 -16.23 8.96
N GLY A 67 -7.37 -15.53 9.16
CA GLY A 67 -6.08 -15.89 8.59
C GLY A 67 -5.75 -15.26 7.24
N ASP A 68 -6.70 -14.55 6.61
CA ASP A 68 -6.40 -13.74 5.44
C ASP A 68 -5.53 -12.53 5.86
N LEU A 69 -4.52 -12.21 5.04
CA LEU A 69 -3.65 -11.06 5.25
C LEU A 69 -4.43 -9.77 4.90
N SER A 70 -4.50 -8.83 5.84
CA SER A 70 -5.15 -7.53 5.63
C SER A 70 -4.15 -6.46 5.19
N SER A 71 -4.66 -5.35 4.65
CA SER A 71 -3.83 -4.16 4.39
C SER A 71 -3.24 -3.57 5.67
N HIS A 72 -3.93 -3.72 6.82
CA HIS A 72 -3.40 -3.28 8.12
C HIS A 72 -2.19 -4.12 8.56
N ASP A 73 -2.24 -5.44 8.37
CA ASP A 73 -1.10 -6.32 8.68
C ASP A 73 0.15 -5.95 7.85
N VAL A 74 -0.04 -5.45 6.62
CA VAL A 74 1.04 -4.95 5.77
C VAL A 74 1.48 -3.56 6.20
N ALA A 75 0.52 -2.65 6.47
CA ALA A 75 0.78 -1.29 6.91
C ALA A 75 1.58 -1.25 8.21
N ASP A 76 1.34 -2.16 9.16
CA ASP A 76 2.08 -2.30 10.42
C ASP A 76 3.61 -2.29 10.23
N TYR A 77 4.12 -2.93 9.17
CA TYR A 77 5.56 -2.96 8.89
C TYR A 77 6.08 -1.62 8.39
N VAL A 78 5.27 -0.91 7.61
CA VAL A 78 5.58 0.44 7.12
C VAL A 78 5.51 1.44 8.27
N GLU A 79 4.47 1.37 9.10
CA GLU A 79 4.25 2.28 10.23
C GLU A 79 5.36 2.14 11.29
N ARG A 80 5.83 0.92 11.56
CA ARG A 80 7.02 0.70 12.41
C ARG A 80 8.26 1.41 11.87
N ARG A 81 8.44 1.44 10.55
CA ARG A 81 9.54 2.19 9.90
C ARG A 81 9.34 3.70 10.01
N LEU A 82 8.09 4.15 10.01
CA LEU A 82 7.71 5.55 10.25
C LEU A 82 7.77 5.98 11.72
N GLY A 83 8.24 5.11 12.63
CA GLY A 83 8.27 5.42 14.06
C GLY A 83 6.91 5.39 14.74
N GLY A 84 5.96 4.62 14.18
CA GLY A 84 4.60 4.44 14.71
C GLY A 84 3.58 5.48 14.23
N VAL A 85 3.93 6.31 13.24
CA VAL A 85 2.96 7.18 12.56
C VAL A 85 2.07 6.33 11.67
N GLU A 86 0.76 6.54 11.74
CA GLU A 86 -0.23 5.86 10.91
C GLU A 86 0.02 6.16 9.43
N LEU A 87 -0.04 5.12 8.58
CA LEU A 87 0.31 5.25 7.17
C LEU A 87 -0.64 6.20 6.42
N ALA A 88 -1.92 6.22 6.80
CA ALA A 88 -2.90 7.13 6.20
C ALA A 88 -2.55 8.60 6.50
N ASP A 89 -2.29 8.94 7.77
CA ASP A 89 -1.90 10.28 8.17
C ASP A 89 -0.59 10.73 7.52
N TRP A 90 0.40 9.83 7.46
CA TRP A 90 1.68 10.13 6.82
C TRP A 90 1.57 10.34 5.30
N ASN A 91 0.67 9.60 4.64
CA ASN A 91 0.34 9.76 3.23
C ASN A 91 -0.34 11.11 2.95
N ASP A 92 -1.23 11.53 3.86
CA ASP A 92 -2.08 12.71 3.68
C ASP A 92 -1.43 14.02 4.13
N ASP A 93 -0.19 13.98 4.61
CA ASP A 93 0.62 15.17 4.84
C ASP A 93 0.73 16.01 3.55
N PRO A 94 0.39 17.31 3.53
CA PRO A 94 0.33 18.12 2.32
C PRO A 94 1.68 18.30 1.59
N HIS A 95 2.79 17.95 2.22
CA HIS A 95 4.12 17.96 1.63
C HIS A 95 4.55 16.59 1.08
N ARG A 96 3.72 15.56 1.29
CA ARG A 96 3.98 14.21 0.79
C ARG A 96 3.96 14.17 -0.73
N THR A 97 4.79 13.29 -1.27
CA THR A 97 4.85 13.03 -2.71
C THR A 97 4.68 11.55 -3.03
N GLN A 98 4.20 11.25 -4.25
CA GLN A 98 4.16 9.90 -4.79
C GLN A 98 5.52 9.16 -4.71
N ALA A 99 6.61 9.87 -5.01
CA ALA A 99 7.95 9.29 -5.02
C ALA A 99 8.37 8.82 -3.62
N GLU A 100 8.02 9.58 -2.57
CA GLU A 100 8.30 9.19 -1.19
C GLU A 100 7.48 7.98 -0.76
N VAL A 101 6.19 7.93 -1.13
CA VAL A 101 5.30 6.81 -0.78
C VAL A 101 5.80 5.51 -1.42
N THR A 102 6.11 5.54 -2.72
CA THR A 102 6.60 4.36 -3.45
C THR A 102 8.00 3.95 -3.01
N ALA A 103 8.89 4.91 -2.71
CA ALA A 103 10.20 4.62 -2.14
C ALA A 103 10.08 3.96 -0.76
N LEU A 104 9.20 4.46 0.12
CA LEU A 104 8.97 3.89 1.44
C LEU A 104 8.52 2.42 1.35
N PHE A 105 7.60 2.10 0.45
CA PHE A 105 7.16 0.71 0.23
C PHE A 105 8.30 -0.19 -0.25
N ARG A 106 9.06 0.24 -1.27
CA ARG A 106 10.18 -0.54 -1.81
C ARG A 106 11.30 -0.73 -0.80
N GLU A 107 11.63 0.29 -0.02
CA GLU A 107 12.61 0.21 1.06
C GLU A 107 12.17 -0.76 2.15
N THR A 108 10.89 -0.71 2.52
CA THR A 108 10.30 -1.63 3.52
C THR A 108 10.32 -3.07 2.98
N ALA A 109 9.92 -3.29 1.73
CA ALA A 109 9.99 -4.60 1.06
C ALA A 109 11.43 -5.15 1.02
N SER A 110 12.40 -4.30 0.64
CA SER A 110 13.82 -4.66 0.62
C SER A 110 14.33 -5.04 2.02
N GLN A 111 13.95 -4.30 3.05
CA GLN A 111 14.32 -4.60 4.43
C GLN A 111 13.73 -5.94 4.89
N LEU A 112 12.46 -6.23 4.58
CA LEU A 112 11.82 -7.49 4.97
C LEU A 112 12.48 -8.71 4.31
N ARG A 113 12.97 -8.56 3.07
CA ARG A 113 13.75 -9.59 2.39
C ARG A 113 15.16 -9.76 2.97
N GLY A 114 15.81 -8.64 3.33
CA GLY A 114 17.18 -8.63 3.86
C GLY A 114 17.30 -8.99 5.35
N GLY A 115 16.22 -8.80 6.11
CA GLY A 115 16.14 -9.02 7.56
C GLY A 115 15.84 -10.47 7.98
N ALA A 116 15.76 -11.42 7.05
CA ALA A 116 15.68 -12.86 7.33
C ALA A 116 17.07 -13.45 7.68
N ARG A 117 17.82 -12.77 8.55
CA ARG A 117 19.12 -13.24 9.09
C ARG A 117 19.09 -13.32 10.61
#